data_AF-A0A1I1Q9W9-F1
#
_entry.id   AF-A0A1I1Q9W9-F1
#
_cell.length_a   1.000
_cell.length_b   1.000
_cell.length_c   1.000
_cell.angle_alpha   90.00
_cell.angle_beta   90.00
_cell.angle_gamma   90.00
#
_symmetry.space_group_name_H-M   'P 1'
#
loop_
_entity.id
_entity.type
_entity.pdbx_description
1 polymer ?
#
loop_
_entity_poly.entity_id
_entity_poly.type
_entity_poly.pdbx_seq_one_letter_code
_entity_poly.pdbx_strand_id
1 'polypeptide(L)'
;MYKLEYDYDDRIIYKVENEHKEKMDFEYPSEPIVSPNGQNTVFIDPLEWEALGSLYIFNNIIGEFTTLIQPEENFIPKFAKWLDHETLGVIIGFGYGTVAIGGNLFTYNLTSKEKTQITSYDFNVQITSFDILMEKRVKCKGIKYTDEALNQFIEFEEVIQL
;
A
#
# COMPACT_ATOMS: atom_id res chain seq x y z
N MET A 1 22.02 10.39 -5.91
CA MET A 1 20.94 9.43 -5.61
C MET A 1 19.76 10.26 -5.18
N TYR A 2 18.59 9.95 -5.74
CA TYR A 2 17.34 10.63 -5.44
C TYR A 2 16.71 10.06 -4.18
N LYS A 3 15.92 10.87 -3.49
CA LYS A 3 15.04 10.43 -2.41
C LYS A 3 13.71 11.16 -2.50
N LEU A 4 12.69 10.59 -1.87
CA LEU A 4 11.42 11.27 -1.64
C LEU A 4 11.39 11.76 -0.19
N GLU A 5 11.01 13.02 0.00
CA GLU A 5 10.66 13.58 1.30
C GLU A 5 9.14 13.79 1.35
N TYR A 6 8.56 13.60 2.53
CA TYR A 6 7.12 13.74 2.75
C TYR A 6 6.85 14.84 3.77
N ASP A 7 5.96 15.75 3.41
CA ASP A 7 5.36 16.69 4.33
C ASP A 7 4.08 16.08 4.90
N TYR A 8 4.04 15.83 6.20
CA TYR A 8 2.89 15.18 6.85
C TYR A 8 1.69 16.12 7.04
N ASP A 9 1.93 17.44 7.15
CA ASP A 9 0.88 18.41 7.40
C ASP A 9 0.09 18.65 6.11
N ASP A 10 0.80 18.85 5.01
CA ASP A 10 0.20 19.12 3.70
C ASP A 10 0.05 17.88 2.80
N ARG A 11 0.56 16.72 3.24
CA ARG A 11 0.61 15.46 2.47
C ARG A 11 1.27 15.61 1.10
N ILE A 12 2.41 16.31 1.04
CA ILE A 12 3.12 16.59 -0.22
C ILE A 12 4.36 15.69 -0.32
N ILE A 13 4.57 15.10 -1.49
CA ILE A 13 5.84 14.46 -1.85
C ILE A 13 6.77 15.48 -2.53
N TYR A 14 8.02 15.48 -2.12
CA TYR A 14 9.09 16.18 -2.79
C TYR A 14 10.17 15.22 -3.29
N LYS A 15 10.61 15.41 -4.53
CA LYS A 15 11.79 14.75 -5.07
C LYS A 15 13.04 15.56 -4.71
N VAL A 16 14.05 14.90 -4.15
CA VAL A 16 15.28 15.56 -3.68
C VAL A 16 16.52 14.98 -4.35
N GLU A 17 17.38 15.86 -4.87
CA GLU A 17 18.70 15.56 -5.42
C GLU A 17 19.70 16.66 -5.05
N ASN A 18 20.81 16.32 -4.38
CA ASN A 18 21.91 17.26 -4.06
C ASN A 18 21.40 18.62 -3.51
N GLU A 19 20.50 18.58 -2.52
CA GLU A 19 19.85 19.74 -1.88
C GLU A 19 18.79 20.47 -2.72
N HIS A 20 18.66 20.15 -4.01
CA HIS A 20 17.51 20.59 -4.81
C HIS A 20 16.26 19.81 -4.43
N LYS A 21 15.17 20.53 -4.16
CA LYS A 21 13.88 19.98 -3.75
C LYS A 21 12.80 20.43 -4.73
N GLU A 22 12.20 19.48 -5.41
CA GLU A 22 11.13 19.67 -6.38
C GLU A 22 9.82 19.14 -5.78
N LYS A 23 8.76 19.94 -5.79
CA LYS A 23 7.42 19.49 -5.39
C LYS A 23 6.84 18.61 -6.49
N MET A 24 6.37 17.42 -6.13
CA MET A 24 5.69 16.53 -7.05
C MET A 24 4.19 16.86 -7.14
N ASP A 25 3.61 16.63 -8.31
CA ASP A 25 2.19 16.85 -8.60
C ASP A 25 1.38 15.57 -8.31
N PHE A 26 1.32 15.21 -7.02
CA PHE A 26 0.45 14.15 -6.49
C PHE A 26 -0.63 14.78 -5.62
N GLU A 27 -1.82 14.18 -5.57
CA GLU A 27 -2.97 14.80 -4.92
C GLU A 27 -2.98 14.57 -3.40
N TYR A 28 -3.03 13.32 -2.97
CA TYR A 28 -3.09 12.91 -1.56
C TYR A 28 -2.24 11.66 -1.34
N PRO A 29 -0.92 11.74 -1.59
CA PRO A 29 -0.06 10.59 -1.49
C PRO A 29 0.02 10.05 -0.06
N SER A 30 0.20 8.75 0.05
CA SER A 30 0.66 8.10 1.28
C SER A 30 2.10 8.48 1.59
N GLU A 31 2.53 8.26 2.83
CA GLU A 31 3.94 8.31 3.18
C GLU A 31 4.76 7.37 2.26
N PRO A 32 5.86 7.85 1.65
CA PRO A 32 6.75 7.03 0.85
C PRO A 32 7.56 6.05 1.70
N ILE A 33 7.61 4.79 1.29
CA ILE A 33 8.29 3.71 2.01
C ILE A 33 9.48 3.23 1.19
N VAL A 34 10.69 3.43 1.71
CA VAL A 34 11.95 3.04 1.05
C VAL A 34 12.18 1.53 1.17
N SER A 35 12.66 0.91 0.09
CA SER A 35 13.02 -0.51 0.06
C SER A 35 14.20 -0.81 0.99
N PRO A 36 14.34 -2.06 1.49
CA PRO A 36 15.45 -2.43 2.37
C PRO A 36 16.85 -2.17 1.79
N ASN A 37 17.00 -2.23 0.47
CA ASN A 37 18.26 -1.95 -0.21
C ASN A 37 18.43 -0.48 -0.63
N GLY A 38 17.46 0.39 -0.33
CA GLY A 38 17.50 1.82 -0.62
C GLY A 38 17.33 2.19 -2.10
N GLN A 39 17.12 1.24 -3.01
CA GLN A 39 17.07 1.51 -4.45
C GLN A 39 15.71 1.96 -4.95
N ASN A 40 14.64 1.65 -4.22
CA ASN A 40 13.28 1.96 -4.62
C ASN A 40 12.50 2.57 -3.45
N THR A 41 11.47 3.34 -3.77
CA THR A 41 10.52 3.88 -2.80
C THR A 41 9.11 3.67 -3.33
N VAL A 42 8.15 3.26 -2.51
CA VAL A 42 6.74 3.08 -2.93
C VAL A 42 5.81 3.98 -2.16
N PHE A 43 4.71 4.37 -2.79
CA PHE A 43 3.62 5.12 -2.17
C PHE A 43 2.33 4.91 -2.98
N ILE A 44 1.19 5.18 -2.36
CA ILE A 44 -0.12 5.16 -3.01
C ILE A 44 -0.57 6.60 -3.24
N ASP A 45 -1.08 6.91 -4.43
CA ASP A 45 -1.70 8.20 -4.72
C ASP A 45 -2.90 8.08 -5.68
N PRO A 46 -4.03 8.77 -5.41
CA PRO A 46 -4.39 9.31 -4.10
C PRO A 46 -4.67 8.19 -3.08
N LEU A 47 -4.34 8.40 -1.81
CA LEU A 47 -4.80 7.57 -0.69
C LEU A 47 -5.85 8.36 0.10
N GLU A 48 -7.06 8.43 -0.43
CA GLU A 48 -8.17 9.22 0.12
C GLU A 48 -9.51 8.50 -0.06
N TRP A 49 -10.53 8.93 0.69
CA TRP A 49 -11.88 8.37 0.59
C TRP A 49 -12.48 8.56 -0.80
N GLU A 50 -13.14 7.51 -1.30
CA GLU A 50 -13.83 7.50 -2.60
C GLU A 50 -12.95 7.89 -3.80
N ALA A 51 -11.62 7.74 -3.66
CA ALA A 51 -10.65 8.03 -4.70
C ALA A 51 -9.99 6.76 -5.23
N LEU A 52 -9.77 6.71 -6.55
CA LEU A 52 -9.15 5.56 -7.20
C LEU A 52 -7.62 5.66 -7.19
N GLY A 53 -7.02 5.28 -6.05
CA GLY A 53 -5.58 5.28 -5.84
C GLY A 53 -4.80 4.24 -6.65
N SER A 54 -3.59 4.59 -7.06
CA SER A 54 -2.61 3.66 -7.67
C SER A 54 -1.39 3.50 -6.78
N LEU A 55 -0.74 2.34 -6.84
CA LEU A 55 0.56 2.09 -6.20
C LEU A 55 1.68 2.46 -7.17
N TYR A 56 2.52 3.40 -6.76
CA TYR A 56 3.68 3.85 -7.53
C TYR A 56 4.98 3.31 -6.92
N ILE A 57 5.99 3.15 -7.77
CA ILE A 57 7.38 2.95 -7.40
C ILE A 57 8.21 4.10 -7.96
N PHE A 58 9.13 4.60 -7.16
CA PHE A 58 10.13 5.58 -7.51
C PHE A 58 11.50 4.92 -7.45
N ASN A 59 12.27 5.01 -8.53
CA ASN A 59 13.63 4.51 -8.59
C ASN A 59 14.58 5.56 -8.01
N ASN A 60 15.19 5.28 -6.86
CA ASN A 60 16.08 6.20 -6.15
C ASN A 60 17.42 6.42 -6.89
N ILE A 61 17.77 5.58 -7.86
CA ILE A 61 19.02 5.69 -8.63
C ILE A 61 18.85 6.70 -9.76
N ILE A 62 17.80 6.55 -10.58
CA ILE A 62 17.58 7.36 -11.79
C ILE A 62 16.51 8.45 -11.63
N GLY A 63 15.73 8.42 -10.55
CA GLY A 63 14.77 9.47 -10.23
C GLY A 63 13.48 9.41 -11.04
N GLU A 64 13.06 8.22 -11.47
CA GLU A 64 11.86 8.00 -12.29
C GLU A 64 10.75 7.31 -11.51
N PHE A 65 9.50 7.63 -11.87
CA PHE A 65 8.29 7.00 -11.34
C PHE A 65 7.76 5.95 -12.30
N THR A 66 7.17 4.89 -11.76
CA THR A 66 6.43 3.87 -12.53
C THR A 66 5.22 3.44 -11.72
N THR A 67 4.08 3.22 -12.37
CA THR A 67 2.92 2.64 -11.69
C THR A 67 3.05 1.12 -11.64
N LEU A 68 2.90 0.53 -10.45
CA LEU A 68 2.94 -0.92 -10.25
C LEU A 68 1.56 -1.56 -10.30
N ILE A 69 0.58 -0.95 -9.62
CA ILE A 69 -0.79 -1.44 -9.52
C ILE A 69 -1.72 -0.25 -9.74
N GLN A 70 -2.55 -0.34 -10.78
CA GLN A 70 -3.63 0.61 -11.06
C GLN A 70 -4.96 0.05 -10.54
N PRO A 71 -5.97 0.91 -10.32
CA PRO A 71 -7.34 0.49 -10.08
C PRO A 71 -7.79 -0.56 -11.11
N GLU A 72 -8.31 -1.68 -10.63
CA GLU A 72 -8.88 -2.74 -11.45
C GLU A 72 -10.35 -2.85 -11.09
N GLU A 73 -11.23 -2.45 -12.02
CA GLU A 73 -12.65 -2.20 -11.76
C GLU A 73 -12.83 -1.23 -10.58
N ASN A 74 -13.32 -1.72 -9.44
CA ASN A 74 -13.52 -0.95 -8.23
C ASN A 74 -12.50 -1.31 -7.14
N PHE A 75 -11.46 -2.09 -7.43
CA PHE A 75 -10.46 -2.50 -6.46
C PHE A 75 -9.20 -1.65 -6.58
N ILE A 76 -8.72 -1.15 -5.44
CA ILE A 76 -7.55 -0.27 -5.35
C ILE A 76 -6.58 -0.76 -4.26
N PRO A 77 -5.27 -0.47 -4.40
CA PRO A 77 -4.34 -0.58 -3.29
C PRO A 77 -4.75 0.36 -2.15
N LYS A 78 -4.79 -0.16 -0.92
CA LYS A 78 -5.09 0.61 0.30
C LYS A 78 -3.92 0.71 1.27
N PHE A 79 -2.99 -0.23 1.19
CA PHE A 79 -1.79 -0.26 2.01
C PHE A 79 -0.70 -1.06 1.27
N ALA A 80 0.55 -0.64 1.39
CA ALA A 80 1.68 -1.38 0.83
C ALA A 80 2.88 -1.33 1.79
N LYS A 81 3.67 -2.40 1.83
CA LYS A 81 4.91 -2.47 2.61
C LYS A 81 5.86 -3.47 1.98
N TRP A 82 7.16 -3.19 2.03
CA TRP A 82 8.21 -4.08 1.55
C TRP A 82 8.31 -5.33 2.42
N LEU A 83 8.17 -6.51 1.83
CA LEU A 83 8.46 -7.80 2.48
C LEU A 83 9.97 -8.10 2.40
N ASP A 84 10.57 -7.76 1.26
CA ASP A 84 12.00 -7.78 1.01
C ASP A 84 12.34 -6.66 -0.02
N HIS A 85 13.48 -6.75 -0.71
CA HIS A 85 13.89 -5.73 -1.68
C HIS A 85 13.29 -5.90 -3.10
N GLU A 86 12.59 -7.00 -3.36
CA GLU A 86 11.94 -7.32 -4.64
C GLU A 86 10.43 -7.55 -4.51
N THR A 87 9.91 -7.78 -3.31
CA THR A 87 8.53 -8.19 -3.07
C THR A 87 7.83 -7.22 -2.13
N LEU A 88 6.66 -6.75 -2.55
CA LEU A 88 5.73 -5.95 -1.76
C LEU A 88 4.60 -6.82 -1.24
N GLY A 89 4.20 -6.59 0.00
CA GLY A 89 2.86 -6.95 0.48
C GLY A 89 1.93 -5.78 0.21
N VAL A 90 0.77 -6.03 -0.36
CA VAL A 90 -0.20 -5.01 -0.74
C VAL A 90 -1.58 -5.44 -0.27
N ILE A 91 -2.29 -4.57 0.43
CA ILE A 91 -3.71 -4.75 0.72
C ILE A 91 -4.49 -4.12 -0.43
N ILE A 92 -5.34 -4.92 -1.07
CA ILE A 92 -6.23 -4.47 -2.15
C ILE A 92 -7.67 -4.66 -1.68
N GLY A 93 -8.47 -3.61 -1.82
CA GLY A 93 -9.86 -3.58 -1.39
C GLY A 93 -10.69 -2.63 -2.24
N PHE A 94 -11.99 -2.57 -1.96
CA PHE A 94 -12.92 -1.76 -2.74
C PHE A 94 -12.64 -0.26 -2.58
N GLY A 95 -12.54 0.50 -3.66
CA GLY A 95 -12.12 1.91 -3.65
C GLY A 95 -13.20 2.90 -3.26
N TYR A 96 -14.47 2.48 -3.31
CA TYR A 96 -15.61 3.34 -2.99
C TYR A 96 -16.32 2.93 -1.70
N GLY A 97 -17.11 3.84 -1.15
CA GLY A 97 -17.95 3.57 0.00
C GLY A 97 -17.25 3.73 1.35
N THR A 98 -18.05 4.05 2.35
CA THR A 98 -17.57 4.50 3.67
C THR A 98 -17.21 3.36 4.63
N VAL A 99 -17.46 2.13 4.21
CA VAL A 99 -17.31 0.90 5.01
C VAL A 99 -16.12 0.07 4.53
N ALA A 100 -15.66 0.26 3.28
CA ALA A 100 -14.54 -0.47 2.70
C ALA A 100 -13.20 0.19 3.07
N ILE A 101 -12.77 0.05 4.33
CA ILE A 101 -11.52 0.63 4.83
C ILE A 101 -10.28 -0.25 4.60
N GLY A 102 -10.47 -1.52 4.24
CA GLY A 102 -9.41 -2.48 4.01
C GLY A 102 -9.73 -3.45 2.88
N GLY A 103 -9.10 -4.63 2.91
CA GLY A 103 -9.32 -5.66 1.89
C GLY A 103 -8.55 -6.94 2.17
N ASN A 104 -8.11 -7.60 1.10
CA ASN A 104 -7.32 -8.83 1.17
C ASN A 104 -5.83 -8.53 0.93
N LEU A 105 -4.96 -9.41 1.45
CA LEU A 105 -3.52 -9.33 1.27
C LEU A 105 -3.11 -10.00 -0.05
N PHE A 106 -2.24 -9.32 -0.78
CA PHE A 106 -1.57 -9.76 -2.00
C PHE A 106 -0.06 -9.59 -1.85
N THR A 107 0.71 -10.36 -2.61
CA THR A 107 2.12 -10.07 -2.88
C THR A 107 2.27 -9.54 -4.30
N TYR A 108 3.22 -8.62 -4.49
CA TYR A 108 3.63 -8.15 -5.81
C TYR A 108 5.15 -8.27 -5.94
N ASN A 109 5.63 -9.07 -6.89
CA ASN A 109 7.05 -9.25 -7.15
C ASN A 109 7.51 -8.33 -8.29
N LEU A 110 8.50 -7.46 -8.03
CA LEU A 110 8.96 -6.44 -8.97
C LEU A 110 9.66 -7.00 -10.20
N THR A 111 10.30 -8.17 -10.06
CA THR A 111 11.08 -8.81 -11.13
C THR A 111 10.16 -9.52 -12.13
N SER A 112 9.27 -10.36 -11.63
CA SER A 112 8.30 -11.12 -12.43
C SER A 112 7.07 -10.32 -12.84
N LYS A 113 6.79 -9.19 -12.15
CA LYS A 113 5.54 -8.43 -12.24
C LYS A 113 4.30 -9.24 -11.84
N GLU A 114 4.49 -10.33 -11.09
CA GLU A 114 3.41 -11.19 -10.64
C GLU A 114 2.72 -10.60 -9.40
N LYS A 115 1.38 -10.54 -9.46
CA LYS A 115 0.48 -10.20 -8.35
C LYS A 115 -0.20 -11.48 -7.89
N THR A 116 0.05 -11.92 -6.66
CA THR A 116 -0.48 -13.18 -6.11
C THR A 116 -1.36 -12.88 -4.90
N GLN A 117 -2.58 -13.41 -4.90
CA GLN A 117 -3.49 -13.26 -3.76
C GLN A 117 -3.11 -14.23 -2.64
N ILE A 118 -2.93 -13.72 -1.42
CA ILE A 118 -2.54 -14.53 -0.25
C ILE A 118 -3.75 -14.87 0.61
N THR A 119 -4.68 -13.93 0.78
CA THR A 119 -5.91 -14.13 1.54
C THR A 119 -7.13 -13.94 0.66
N SER A 120 -8.22 -14.64 0.97
CA SER A 120 -9.48 -14.53 0.25
C SER A 120 -10.66 -14.52 1.23
N TYR A 121 -10.67 -13.55 2.14
CA TYR A 121 -11.83 -13.32 2.99
C TYR A 121 -12.94 -12.61 2.24
N ASP A 122 -14.18 -12.87 2.66
CA ASP A 122 -15.36 -12.12 2.27
C ASP A 122 -15.30 -10.68 2.82
N PHE A 123 -16.20 -9.82 2.33
CA PHE A 123 -16.24 -8.39 2.68
C PHE A 123 -16.39 -8.09 4.18
N ASN A 124 -16.88 -9.06 4.95
CA ASN A 124 -17.03 -8.92 6.40
C ASN A 124 -15.69 -8.94 7.15
N VAL A 125 -14.58 -9.36 6.53
CA VAL A 125 -13.23 -9.23 7.11
C VAL A 125 -12.41 -8.33 6.19
N GLN A 126 -11.85 -7.27 6.76
CA GLN A 126 -11.03 -6.33 6.02
C GLN A 126 -9.69 -6.14 6.72
N ILE A 127 -8.62 -6.60 6.08
CA ILE A 127 -7.25 -6.33 6.52
C ILE A 127 -6.96 -4.87 6.21
N THR A 128 -6.46 -4.12 7.20
CA THR A 128 -6.14 -2.69 7.07
C THR A 128 -4.64 -2.43 7.17
N SER A 129 -3.89 -3.33 7.80
CA SER A 129 -2.42 -3.25 7.89
C SER A 129 -1.82 -4.62 8.16
N PHE A 130 -0.49 -4.73 8.07
CA PHE A 130 0.22 -5.92 8.50
C PHE A 130 1.64 -5.61 9.00
N ASP A 131 2.10 -6.46 9.92
CA ASP A 131 3.47 -6.47 10.43
C ASP A 131 4.21 -7.69 9.88
N ILE A 132 5.49 -7.49 9.54
CA ILE A 132 6.34 -8.57 9.03
C ILE A 132 6.98 -9.27 10.22
N LEU A 133 6.84 -10.58 10.25
CA LEU A 133 7.43 -11.46 11.25
C LEU A 133 8.59 -12.25 10.64
N MET A 134 9.33 -12.97 11.49
CA MET A 134 10.38 -13.88 11.04
C MET A 134 9.79 -15.04 10.21
N GLU A 135 10.63 -15.70 9.41
CA GLU A 135 10.29 -16.92 8.67
C GLU A 135 9.18 -16.72 7.63
N LYS A 136 9.18 -15.56 6.94
CA LYS A 136 8.18 -15.21 5.91
C LYS A 136 6.75 -15.25 6.41
N ARG A 137 6.53 -14.82 7.66
CA ARG A 137 5.18 -14.68 8.22
C ARG A 137 4.79 -13.22 8.28
N VAL A 138 3.49 -12.97 8.18
CA VAL A 138 2.92 -11.64 8.39
C VAL A 138 1.80 -11.72 9.41
N LYS A 139 1.76 -10.75 10.33
CA LYS A 139 0.64 -10.55 11.24
C LYS A 139 -0.29 -9.52 10.61
N CYS A 140 -1.36 -9.98 9.99
CA CYS A 140 -2.42 -9.13 9.46
C CYS A 140 -3.29 -8.59 10.60
N LYS A 141 -3.66 -7.31 10.49
CA LYS A 141 -4.55 -6.61 11.39
C LYS A 141 -5.67 -5.97 10.57
N GLY A 142 -6.85 -5.90 11.15
CA GLY A 142 -8.02 -5.41 10.44
C GLY A 142 -9.25 -5.36 11.32
N ILE A 143 -10.39 -5.43 10.65
CA ILE A 143 -11.70 -5.49 11.29
C ILE A 143 -12.49 -6.68 10.79
N LYS A 144 -13.38 -7.18 11.63
CA LYS A 144 -14.40 -8.16 11.26
C LYS A 144 -15.79 -7.64 11.64
N TYR A 145 -16.64 -7.39 10.66
CA TYR A 145 -18.01 -7.00 10.88
C TYR A 145 -18.80 -8.12 11.57
N THR A 146 -19.61 -7.72 12.56
CA THR A 146 -20.40 -8.62 13.39
C THR A 146 -21.90 -8.54 13.10
N ASP A 147 -22.31 -7.62 12.22
CA ASP A 147 -23.68 -7.48 11.74
C ASP A 147 -23.73 -7.36 10.21
N GLU A 148 -24.90 -7.63 9.63
CA GLU A 148 -25.12 -7.53 8.17
C GLU A 148 -25.21 -6.08 7.69
N ALA A 149 -25.55 -5.16 8.60
CA ALA A 149 -25.62 -3.73 8.31
C ALA A 149 -24.25 -3.04 8.27
N LEU A 150 -23.19 -3.77 8.65
CA LEU A 150 -21.80 -3.31 8.68
C LEU A 150 -21.57 -2.09 9.58
N ASN A 151 -22.33 -2.01 10.67
CA ASN A 151 -22.25 -0.93 11.65
C ASN A 151 -21.41 -1.33 12.87
N GLN A 152 -21.26 -2.62 13.13
CA GLN A 152 -20.51 -3.14 14.27
C GLN A 152 -19.37 -4.03 13.78
N PHE A 153 -18.20 -3.86 14.37
CA PHE A 153 -17.04 -4.69 14.10
C PHE A 153 -16.25 -4.97 15.37
N ILE A 154 -15.47 -6.04 15.32
CA ILE A 154 -14.40 -6.35 16.27
C ILE A 154 -13.05 -6.23 15.56
N GLU A 155 -11.99 -6.08 16.35
CA GLU A 155 -10.63 -6.20 15.84
C GLU A 155 -10.38 -7.61 15.29
N PHE A 156 -9.69 -7.67 14.16
CA PHE A 156 -9.25 -8.90 13.54
C PHE A 156 -7.72 -8.94 13.53
N GLU A 157 -7.17 -10.06 13.96
CA GLU A 157 -5.75 -10.37 13.82
C GLU A 157 -5.56 -11.82 13.37
N GLU A 158 -4.67 -12.03 12.40
CA GLU A 158 -4.28 -13.38 11.96
C GLU A 158 -2.82 -13.39 11.52
N VAL A 159 -2.12 -14.50 11.80
CA VAL A 159 -0.76 -14.71 11.31
C VAL A 159 -0.81 -15.63 10.10
N ILE A 160 -0.29 -15.16 8.98
CA ILE A 160 -0.28 -15.86 7.70
C ILE A 160 1.16 -16.20 7.31
N GLN A 161 1.33 -17.38 6.72
CA GLN A 161 2.57 -17.81 6.10
C GLN A 161 2.56 -17.36 4.63
N LEU A 162 3.63 -16.66 4.21
CA LEU A 162 3.91 -16.31 2.81
C LEU A 162 4.74 -17.39 2.11
#